data_AF-A0A396LL45-F1
#
_entry.id   AF-A0A396LL45-F1
#
_cell.length_a   1.000
_cell.length_b   1.000
_cell.length_c   1.000
_cell.angle_alpha   90.00
_cell.angle_beta   90.00
_cell.angle_gamma   90.00
#
_symmetry.space_group_name_H-M   'P 1'
#
loop_
_entity.id
_entity.type
_entity.pdbx_description
1 polymer ?
#
loop_
_entity_poly.entity_id
_entity_poly.type
_entity_poly.pdbx_seq_one_letter_code
_entity_poly.pdbx_strand_id
1 'polypeptide(L)'
;MAILKHIASKSSNYGAALEYLIFKHDELRKTPILDQNGNRIMRDEFYLDGLNCEPYSFDAACQQLNREYQKNKNKNEIKSHHYIISFDPRDSTENCLTGKRAQELGLEYAKANFPGHQALVCTHMDGHNGSGNIHVHIVINSLRKLDVPKQSFMERPIDCKAGHKHHLTKDYLKHLQKSLMDICMRENLNQIDLLSPSLSKVSEQEYYAKRRGQINLDLTNLELLGDGFTPAKTTFETEKEKIRNAITDIAKRSASFMDFQNLLKLEYGILVKDHRGRFSYLPADREKFISARTLGTSFDREHLLLLFQCNAAEKEKQQCRVNDPMDALYIKSNLRLVVNLQDCVKAQQSYAYAQKVKISNLQKMAQTVLYVQEHGYDSYEKLYEAAESIDRKMATARSDAKLTEVKLKKVNEQIHHLGQYFSTKSVYSEFLKAPNKKIFRQTHFDEIAKYEEARQFLKRDFLDEKFPSMKDLRAEKELLMCTKDARYETYHYFKERNTEIQTVLANVDSILEMEKLQQREQRPRAKKRSYDMSL
;
A
#
# COMPACT_ATOMS: atom_id res chain seq x y z
N MET A 1 -4.30 -21.92 11.69
CA MET A 1 -5.39 -21.41 12.54
C MET A 1 -6.68 -21.91 11.93
N ALA A 2 -7.69 -22.22 12.74
CA ALA A 2 -8.93 -22.77 12.22
C ALA A 2 -9.71 -21.77 11.36
N ILE A 3 -10.12 -22.19 10.15
CA ILE A 3 -10.86 -21.37 9.18
C ILE A 3 -12.13 -22.08 8.71
N LEU A 4 -13.14 -21.29 8.33
CA LEU A 4 -14.39 -21.78 7.75
C LEU A 4 -14.53 -21.28 6.30
N LYS A 5 -14.59 -22.21 5.34
CA LYS A 5 -14.90 -21.92 3.93
C LYS A 5 -16.32 -22.37 3.60
N HIS A 6 -17.00 -21.63 2.74
CA HIS A 6 -18.33 -21.97 2.23
C HIS A 6 -18.35 -21.94 0.69
N ILE A 7 -18.95 -22.97 0.09
CA ILE A 7 -19.15 -23.10 -1.35
C ILE A 7 -20.59 -23.52 -1.60
N ALA A 8 -21.33 -22.75 -2.39
CA ALA A 8 -22.67 -23.12 -2.86
C ALA A 8 -22.57 -23.85 -4.22
N SER A 9 -23.16 -25.04 -4.32
CA SER A 9 -23.13 -25.84 -5.54
C SER A 9 -24.48 -25.81 -6.25
N LYS A 10 -24.45 -25.63 -7.57
CA LYS A 10 -25.62 -25.75 -8.45
C LYS A 10 -25.67 -27.11 -9.17
N SER A 11 -24.69 -27.99 -8.92
CA SER A 11 -24.57 -29.30 -9.57
C SER A 11 -25.73 -30.21 -9.20
N SER A 12 -26.34 -30.83 -10.21
CA SER A 12 -27.38 -31.85 -10.00
C SER A 12 -26.79 -33.21 -9.63
N ASN A 13 -25.48 -33.39 -9.77
CA ASN A 13 -24.79 -34.59 -9.33
C ASN A 13 -24.42 -34.45 -7.85
N TYR A 14 -25.27 -34.98 -6.97
CA TYR A 14 -25.03 -35.02 -5.53
C TYR A 14 -23.97 -36.07 -5.16
N GLY A 15 -23.82 -37.14 -5.95
CA GLY A 15 -22.80 -38.17 -5.76
C GLY A 15 -21.38 -37.65 -5.93
N ALA A 16 -21.17 -36.63 -6.78
CA ALA A 16 -19.87 -36.00 -6.97
C ALA A 16 -19.25 -35.47 -5.65
N ALA A 17 -20.08 -35.05 -4.69
CA ALA A 17 -19.57 -34.63 -3.39
C ALA A 17 -19.02 -35.81 -2.59
N LEU A 18 -19.75 -36.92 -2.53
CA LEU A 18 -19.30 -38.14 -1.87
C LEU A 18 -18.04 -38.71 -2.54
N GLU A 19 -18.03 -38.77 -3.88
CA GLU A 19 -16.87 -39.22 -4.65
C GLU A 19 -15.62 -38.36 -4.38
N TYR A 20 -15.77 -37.04 -4.30
CA TYR A 20 -14.69 -36.12 -3.98
C TYR A 20 -14.08 -36.38 -2.60
N LEU A 21 -14.91 -36.79 -1.63
CA LEU A 21 -14.49 -37.06 -0.26
C LEU A 21 -13.74 -38.40 -0.18
N ILE A 22 -14.26 -39.48 -0.79
CA ILE A 22 -13.68 -40.82 -0.60
C ILE A 22 -12.51 -41.16 -1.53
N PHE A 23 -12.38 -40.49 -2.70
CA PHE A 23 -11.32 -40.78 -3.67
C PHE A 23 -10.23 -39.70 -3.72
N LYS A 24 -9.00 -40.11 -4.06
CA LYS A 24 -7.88 -39.19 -4.33
C LYS A 24 -8.12 -38.41 -5.60
N HIS A 25 -7.76 -37.12 -5.59
CA HIS A 25 -7.92 -36.22 -6.72
C HIS A 25 -6.62 -35.46 -7.01
N ASP A 26 -6.33 -35.22 -8.29
CA ASP A 26 -5.29 -34.28 -8.73
C ASP A 26 -5.70 -32.87 -8.26
N GLU A 27 -4.89 -32.27 -7.40
CA GLU A 27 -5.17 -30.98 -6.77
C GLU A 27 -5.26 -29.81 -7.76
N LEU A 28 -4.56 -29.92 -8.90
CA LEU A 28 -4.49 -28.88 -9.91
C LEU A 28 -5.65 -29.01 -10.91
N ARG A 29 -5.93 -30.24 -11.34
CA ARG A 29 -6.95 -30.55 -12.37
C ARG A 29 -8.32 -30.84 -11.78
N LYS A 30 -8.41 -31.13 -10.47
CA LYS A 30 -9.63 -31.55 -9.76
C LYS A 30 -10.27 -32.80 -10.36
N THR A 31 -9.45 -33.69 -10.91
CA THR A 31 -9.87 -34.97 -11.50
C THR A 31 -9.45 -36.12 -10.60
N PRO A 32 -10.25 -37.21 -10.51
CA PRO A 32 -9.88 -38.37 -9.71
C PRO A 32 -8.58 -38.99 -10.22
N ILE A 33 -7.72 -39.44 -9.30
CA ILE A 33 -6.50 -40.18 -9.64
C ILE A 33 -6.89 -41.64 -9.89
N LEU A 34 -6.42 -42.18 -11.01
CA LEU A 34 -6.70 -43.54 -11.44
C LEU A 34 -5.47 -44.43 -11.25
N ASP A 35 -5.70 -45.70 -10.91
CA ASP A 35 -4.68 -46.73 -10.90
C ASP A 35 -4.34 -47.19 -12.34
N GLN A 36 -3.41 -48.15 -12.45
CA GLN A 36 -2.97 -48.71 -13.75
C GLN A 36 -4.11 -49.39 -14.53
N ASN A 37 -5.19 -49.78 -13.85
CA ASN A 37 -6.36 -50.44 -14.41
C ASN A 37 -7.50 -49.45 -14.74
N GLY A 38 -7.30 -48.15 -14.48
CA GLY A 38 -8.31 -47.11 -14.68
C GLY A 38 -9.34 -46.98 -13.55
N ASN A 39 -9.15 -47.67 -12.42
CA ASN A 39 -10.03 -47.53 -11.25
C ASN A 39 -9.63 -46.33 -10.40
N ARG A 40 -10.61 -45.71 -9.75
CA ARG A 40 -10.36 -44.59 -8.84
C ARG A 40 -9.70 -45.09 -7.55
N ILE A 41 -8.66 -44.38 -7.11
CA ILE A 41 -7.93 -44.73 -5.89
C ILE A 41 -8.63 -44.09 -4.68
N MET A 42 -8.97 -44.90 -3.67
CA MET A 42 -9.51 -44.40 -2.40
C MET A 42 -8.45 -43.62 -1.61
N ARG A 43 -8.90 -42.69 -0.76
CA ARG A 43 -8.00 -42.01 0.18
C ARG A 43 -7.45 -42.99 1.21
N ASP A 44 -6.24 -42.72 1.67
CA ASP A 44 -5.52 -43.62 2.59
C ASP A 44 -6.19 -43.65 3.98
N GLU A 45 -6.67 -42.50 4.45
CA GLU A 45 -7.38 -42.40 5.72
C GLU A 45 -8.41 -41.26 5.65
N PHE A 46 -9.65 -41.56 6.01
CA PHE A 46 -10.76 -40.60 6.11
C PHE A 46 -11.80 -41.11 7.10
N TYR A 47 -12.55 -40.20 7.69
CA TYR A 47 -13.70 -40.51 8.56
C TYR A 47 -14.95 -39.95 7.91
N LEU A 48 -16.04 -40.71 7.82
CA LEU A 48 -17.25 -40.32 7.10
C LEU A 48 -18.50 -40.70 7.89
N ASP A 49 -19.37 -39.72 8.12
CA ASP A 49 -20.64 -39.87 8.81
C ASP A 49 -21.75 -39.09 8.10
N GLY A 50 -22.98 -39.55 8.25
CA GLY A 50 -24.17 -38.88 7.75
C GLY A 50 -25.05 -38.33 8.87
N LEU A 51 -25.69 -37.19 8.64
CA LEU A 51 -26.75 -36.66 9.50
C LEU A 51 -28.07 -36.68 8.74
N ASN A 52 -29.12 -37.24 9.35
CA ASN A 52 -30.46 -37.38 8.78
C ASN A 52 -30.52 -38.16 7.44
N CYS A 53 -29.44 -38.88 7.10
CA CYS A 53 -29.30 -39.81 5.98
C CYS A 53 -28.10 -40.72 6.22
N GLU A 54 -28.10 -41.90 5.60
CA GLU A 54 -26.93 -42.77 5.52
C GLU A 54 -25.89 -42.14 4.56
N PRO A 55 -24.61 -42.03 4.95
CA PRO A 55 -23.61 -41.30 4.16
C PRO A 55 -23.44 -41.83 2.72
N TYR A 56 -23.39 -43.15 2.52
CA TYR A 56 -23.22 -43.73 1.19
C TYR A 56 -24.46 -43.61 0.30
N SER A 57 -25.61 -43.23 0.85
CA SER A 57 -26.84 -42.98 0.09
C SER A 57 -27.24 -41.50 0.06
N PHE A 58 -26.31 -40.60 0.41
CA PHE A 58 -26.62 -39.17 0.54
C PHE A 58 -27.23 -38.57 -0.73
N ASP A 59 -26.70 -38.94 -1.89
CA ASP A 59 -27.17 -38.46 -3.19
C ASP A 59 -28.63 -38.87 -3.47
N ALA A 60 -28.95 -40.16 -3.30
CA ALA A 60 -30.28 -40.70 -3.48
C ALA A 60 -31.27 -40.09 -2.47
N ALA A 61 -30.86 -39.98 -1.21
CA ALA A 61 -31.66 -39.39 -0.15
C ALA A 61 -31.95 -37.89 -0.40
N CYS A 62 -30.97 -37.14 -0.92
CA CYS A 62 -31.16 -35.73 -1.29
C CYS A 62 -32.12 -35.60 -2.48
N GLN A 63 -31.93 -36.42 -3.52
CA GLN A 63 -32.79 -36.44 -4.70
C GLN A 63 -34.23 -36.81 -4.36
N GLN A 64 -34.45 -37.78 -3.46
CA GLN A 64 -35.78 -38.16 -2.99
C GLN A 64 -36.48 -36.98 -2.31
N LEU A 65 -35.82 -36.31 -1.37
CA LEU A 65 -36.37 -35.15 -0.68
C LEU A 65 -36.70 -34.00 -1.65
N ASN A 66 -35.80 -33.76 -2.62
CA ASN A 66 -36.03 -32.74 -3.66
C ASN A 66 -37.27 -33.05 -4.50
N ARG A 67 -37.51 -34.33 -4.84
CA ARG A 67 -38.72 -34.76 -5.57
C ARG A 67 -39.97 -34.58 -4.72
N GLU A 68 -39.93 -34.97 -3.44
CA GLU A 68 -41.05 -34.85 -2.51
C GLU A 68 -41.54 -33.40 -2.41
N TYR A 69 -40.63 -32.46 -2.19
CA TYR A 69 -40.96 -31.03 -2.07
C TYR A 69 -41.01 -30.27 -3.42
N GLN A 70 -40.79 -30.97 -4.54
CA GLN A 70 -40.80 -30.39 -5.89
C GLN A 70 -39.82 -29.20 -6.06
N LYS A 71 -38.63 -29.28 -5.44
CA LYS A 71 -37.58 -28.22 -5.46
C LYS A 71 -36.33 -28.69 -6.21
N ASN A 72 -35.40 -27.76 -6.47
CA ASN A 72 -34.08 -28.04 -7.06
C ASN A 72 -34.13 -28.64 -8.48
N LYS A 73 -35.18 -28.33 -9.25
CA LYS A 73 -35.39 -28.80 -10.63
C LYS A 73 -34.56 -28.02 -11.64
N ASN A 74 -34.32 -26.74 -11.39
CA ASN A 74 -33.70 -25.86 -12.36
C ASN A 74 -32.17 -25.86 -12.24
N LYS A 75 -31.47 -25.71 -13.37
CA LYS A 75 -29.99 -25.69 -13.41
C LYS A 75 -29.39 -24.58 -12.53
N ASN A 76 -30.06 -23.44 -12.42
CA ASN A 76 -29.56 -22.26 -11.70
C ASN A 76 -29.77 -22.31 -10.18
N GLU A 77 -30.54 -23.27 -9.68
CA GLU A 77 -30.80 -23.41 -8.25
C GLU A 77 -29.60 -23.98 -7.51
N ILE A 78 -29.36 -23.45 -6.31
CA ILE A 78 -28.40 -24.02 -5.36
C ILE A 78 -29.00 -25.31 -4.80
N LYS A 79 -28.23 -26.39 -4.94
CA LYS A 79 -28.62 -27.78 -4.69
C LYS A 79 -27.96 -28.33 -3.44
N SER A 80 -26.74 -27.91 -3.16
CA SER A 80 -26.04 -28.24 -1.92
C SER A 80 -25.12 -27.11 -1.49
N HIS A 81 -24.75 -27.13 -0.21
CA HIS A 81 -23.75 -26.25 0.36
C HIS A 81 -22.63 -27.08 0.94
N HIS A 82 -21.39 -26.70 0.65
CA HIS A 82 -20.18 -27.35 1.15
C HIS A 82 -19.45 -26.39 2.06
N TYR A 83 -19.38 -26.74 3.33
CA TYR A 83 -18.60 -26.07 4.35
C TYR A 83 -17.31 -26.85 4.56
N ILE A 84 -16.20 -26.15 4.74
CA ILE A 84 -14.90 -26.76 5.01
C ILE A 84 -14.33 -26.06 6.23
N ILE A 85 -14.12 -26.82 7.30
CA ILE A 85 -13.39 -26.40 8.49
C ILE A 85 -11.96 -26.90 8.32
N SER A 86 -10.96 -26.03 8.30
CA SER A 86 -9.55 -26.44 8.25
C SER A 86 -8.86 -25.96 9.51
N PHE A 87 -8.22 -26.86 10.27
CA PHE A 87 -7.52 -26.56 11.51
C PHE A 87 -6.07 -26.11 11.25
N ASP A 88 -5.38 -25.59 12.28
CA ASP A 88 -3.95 -25.29 12.15
C ASP A 88 -3.16 -26.61 12.01
N PRO A 89 -2.20 -26.71 11.09
CA PRO A 89 -1.32 -27.88 11.03
C PRO A 89 -0.68 -28.19 12.40
N ARG A 90 -0.34 -27.16 13.18
CA ARG A 90 0.22 -27.31 14.52
C ARG A 90 -0.74 -27.92 15.53
N ASP A 91 -2.05 -27.87 15.31
CA ASP A 91 -3.00 -28.50 16.23
C ASP A 91 -2.82 -30.02 16.29
N SER A 92 -2.33 -30.63 15.20
CA SER A 92 -2.01 -32.06 15.18
C SER A 92 -0.82 -32.42 16.08
N THR A 93 0.17 -31.53 16.19
CA THR A 93 1.42 -31.77 16.92
C THR A 93 1.45 -31.17 18.33
N GLU A 94 0.88 -29.97 18.50
CA GLU A 94 0.92 -29.18 19.74
C GLU A 94 -0.33 -29.41 20.59
N ASN A 95 -1.50 -29.56 19.96
CA ASN A 95 -2.79 -29.67 20.65
C ASN A 95 -3.44 -31.07 20.51
N CYS A 96 -2.67 -32.05 20.02
CA CYS A 96 -3.06 -33.45 19.91
C CYS A 96 -4.38 -33.69 19.13
N LEU A 97 -4.72 -32.81 18.18
CA LEU A 97 -5.90 -32.97 17.35
C LEU A 97 -5.70 -34.16 16.39
N THR A 98 -6.51 -35.20 16.55
CA THR A 98 -6.52 -36.38 15.66
C THR A 98 -7.64 -36.29 14.62
N GLY A 99 -7.54 -37.04 13.52
CA GLY A 99 -8.61 -37.11 12.51
C GLY A 99 -9.95 -37.55 13.10
N LYS A 100 -9.93 -38.54 14.00
CA LYS A 100 -11.13 -38.97 14.73
C LYS A 100 -11.71 -37.86 15.61
N ARG A 101 -10.88 -37.13 16.37
CA ARG A 101 -11.36 -36.01 17.20
C ARG A 101 -11.93 -34.88 16.35
N ALA A 102 -11.27 -34.54 15.25
CA ALA A 102 -11.78 -33.55 14.29
C ALA A 102 -13.12 -33.97 13.68
N GLN A 103 -13.34 -35.26 13.39
CA GLN A 103 -14.63 -35.78 12.94
C GLN A 103 -15.72 -35.60 14.00
N GLU A 104 -15.44 -35.91 15.26
CA GLU A 104 -16.39 -35.71 16.37
C GLU A 104 -16.80 -34.24 16.50
N LEU A 105 -15.82 -33.32 16.45
CA LEU A 105 -16.08 -31.87 16.48
C LEU A 105 -16.84 -31.40 15.25
N GLY A 106 -16.53 -31.95 14.07
CA GLY A 106 -17.25 -31.72 12.83
C GLY A 106 -18.72 -32.11 12.89
N LEU A 107 -19.01 -33.26 13.51
CA LEU A 107 -20.37 -33.76 13.73
C LEU A 107 -21.12 -32.90 14.75
N GLU A 108 -20.48 -32.53 15.86
CA GLU A 108 -21.03 -31.59 16.84
C GLU A 108 -21.41 -30.27 16.17
N TYR A 109 -20.46 -29.70 15.43
CA TYR A 109 -20.65 -28.46 14.69
C TYR A 109 -21.81 -28.56 13.70
N ALA A 110 -21.85 -29.62 12.90
CA ALA A 110 -22.90 -29.81 11.89
C ALA A 110 -24.29 -29.99 12.53
N LYS A 111 -24.41 -30.73 13.64
CA LYS A 111 -25.67 -30.91 14.37
C LYS A 111 -26.20 -29.60 14.94
N ALA A 112 -25.33 -28.79 15.55
CA ALA A 112 -25.70 -27.51 16.14
C ALA A 112 -26.07 -26.47 15.08
N ASN A 113 -25.29 -26.41 14.00
CA ASN A 113 -25.37 -25.32 13.03
C ASN A 113 -26.29 -25.61 11.84
N PHE A 114 -26.53 -26.88 11.48
CA PHE A 114 -27.39 -27.26 10.35
C PHE A 114 -28.51 -28.24 10.77
N PRO A 115 -29.28 -27.95 11.84
CA PRO A 115 -30.20 -28.92 12.42
C PRO A 115 -31.27 -29.35 11.42
N GLY A 116 -31.56 -30.64 11.29
CA GLY A 116 -32.59 -31.13 10.37
C GLY A 116 -32.25 -31.08 8.87
N HIS A 117 -31.04 -30.65 8.46
CA HIS A 117 -30.54 -30.89 7.11
C HIS A 117 -30.01 -32.32 6.97
N GLN A 118 -30.12 -32.88 5.76
CA GLN A 118 -29.29 -34.01 5.37
C GLN A 118 -27.86 -33.52 5.19
N ALA A 119 -26.90 -34.16 5.83
CA ALA A 119 -25.50 -33.76 5.75
C ALA A 119 -24.56 -34.96 5.62
N LEU A 120 -23.48 -34.78 4.85
CA LEU A 120 -22.25 -35.57 4.96
C LEU A 120 -21.24 -34.79 5.79
N VAL A 121 -20.63 -35.46 6.76
CA VAL A 121 -19.50 -34.92 7.52
C VAL A 121 -18.32 -35.85 7.28
N CYS A 122 -17.23 -35.32 6.73
CA CYS A 122 -16.06 -36.11 6.39
C CYS A 122 -14.77 -35.42 6.78
N THR A 123 -13.90 -36.11 7.51
CA THR A 123 -12.61 -35.59 7.92
C THR A 123 -11.48 -36.22 7.12
N HIS A 124 -10.57 -35.36 6.71
CA HIS A 124 -9.36 -35.65 5.96
C HIS A 124 -8.15 -35.14 6.73
N MET A 125 -7.02 -35.85 6.64
CA MET A 125 -5.74 -35.44 7.25
C MET A 125 -4.70 -35.06 6.19
N ASP A 126 -5.02 -35.30 4.92
CA ASP A 126 -4.26 -34.84 3.77
C ASP A 126 -4.61 -33.38 3.48
N GLY A 127 -4.07 -32.47 4.31
CA GLY A 127 -4.16 -31.04 4.03
C GLY A 127 -3.70 -30.72 2.61
N HIS A 128 -4.31 -29.72 2.00
CA HIS A 128 -4.01 -29.33 0.62
C HIS A 128 -2.50 -29.15 0.40
N ASN A 129 -1.94 -29.76 -0.64
CA ASN A 129 -0.54 -29.68 -1.05
C ASN A 129 0.48 -30.23 -0.03
N GLY A 130 0.12 -31.27 0.74
CA GLY A 130 1.04 -31.85 1.72
C GLY A 130 1.23 -31.00 2.97
N SER A 131 0.34 -30.03 3.20
CA SER A 131 0.37 -29.19 4.41
C SER A 131 0.01 -29.96 5.68
N GLY A 132 -0.58 -31.16 5.56
CA GLY A 132 -0.93 -32.02 6.70
C GLY A 132 -2.10 -31.51 7.55
N ASN A 133 -2.77 -30.44 7.09
CA ASN A 133 -3.88 -29.83 7.82
C ASN A 133 -5.05 -30.82 7.90
N ILE A 134 -5.45 -31.13 9.13
CA ILE A 134 -6.72 -31.81 9.38
C ILE A 134 -7.86 -30.86 9.00
N HIS A 135 -8.79 -31.36 8.20
CA HIS A 135 -9.94 -30.57 7.76
C HIS A 135 -11.21 -31.42 7.66
N VAL A 136 -12.33 -30.79 7.99
CA VAL A 136 -13.66 -31.39 8.00
C VAL A 136 -14.49 -30.77 6.89
N HIS A 137 -14.97 -31.60 5.99
CA HIS A 137 -15.97 -31.27 4.99
C HIS A 137 -17.37 -31.55 5.51
N ILE A 138 -18.24 -30.55 5.44
CA ILE A 138 -19.66 -30.67 5.78
C ILE A 138 -20.48 -30.31 4.55
N VAL A 139 -21.09 -31.29 3.90
CA VAL A 139 -21.92 -31.10 2.70
C VAL A 139 -23.37 -31.27 3.08
N ILE A 140 -24.16 -30.20 3.01
CA ILE A 140 -25.60 -30.25 3.29
C ILE A 140 -26.43 -30.18 2.02
N ASN A 141 -27.57 -30.87 2.00
CA ASN A 141 -28.61 -30.61 1.02
C ASN A 141 -29.10 -29.17 1.17
N SER A 142 -29.35 -28.47 0.06
CA SER A 142 -29.90 -27.12 0.15
C SER A 142 -31.29 -27.11 0.77
N LEU A 143 -32.03 -28.22 0.78
CA LEU A 143 -33.30 -28.34 1.51
C LEU A 143 -33.12 -28.86 2.93
N ARG A 144 -33.92 -28.33 3.86
CA ARG A 144 -34.08 -28.89 5.20
C ARG A 144 -35.05 -30.07 5.15
N LYS A 145 -34.69 -31.19 5.76
CA LYS A 145 -35.50 -32.42 5.82
C LYS A 145 -36.54 -32.37 6.95
N LEU A 146 -36.18 -31.82 8.10
CA LEU A 146 -37.01 -31.82 9.31
C LEU A 146 -37.35 -30.40 9.77
N ASP A 147 -38.55 -30.22 10.32
CA ASP A 147 -38.90 -29.05 11.11
C ASP A 147 -37.99 -29.00 12.35
N VAL A 148 -37.52 -27.81 12.72
CA VAL A 148 -36.65 -27.62 13.88
C VAL A 148 -37.14 -26.45 14.74
N PRO A 149 -36.82 -26.43 16.05
CA PRO A 149 -37.07 -25.26 16.88
C PRO A 149 -36.34 -24.04 16.31
N LYS A 150 -37.01 -22.88 16.32
CA LYS A 150 -36.40 -21.63 15.86
C LYS A 150 -35.20 -21.28 16.73
N GLN A 151 -34.04 -21.11 16.11
CA GLN A 151 -32.82 -20.66 16.76
C GLN A 151 -32.62 -19.15 16.59
N SER A 152 -31.78 -18.54 17.42
CA SER A 152 -31.51 -17.09 17.40
C SER A 152 -30.90 -16.59 16.09
N PHE A 153 -30.14 -17.43 15.39
CA PHE A 153 -29.53 -17.12 14.09
C PHE A 153 -30.46 -17.35 12.89
N MET A 154 -31.68 -17.86 13.11
CA MET A 154 -32.68 -18.06 12.06
C MET A 154 -33.57 -16.82 11.93
N GLU A 155 -33.37 -16.06 10.86
CA GLU A 155 -34.02 -14.76 10.67
C GLU A 155 -35.49 -14.91 10.28
N ARG A 156 -35.80 -15.84 9.36
CA ARG A 156 -37.13 -15.97 8.76
C ARG A 156 -37.90 -17.12 9.40
N PRO A 157 -39.24 -17.03 9.54
CA PRO A 157 -40.06 -18.13 10.02
C PRO A 157 -39.91 -19.42 9.20
N ILE A 158 -39.61 -19.30 7.91
CA ILE A 158 -39.40 -20.44 7.02
C ILE A 158 -38.05 -21.14 7.21
N ASP A 159 -37.08 -20.49 7.85
CA ASP A 159 -35.72 -21.04 7.98
C ASP A 159 -35.70 -22.28 8.88
N CYS A 160 -36.69 -22.44 9.76
CA CYS A 160 -36.83 -23.59 10.65
C CYS A 160 -37.79 -24.68 10.13
N LYS A 161 -38.29 -24.56 8.89
CA LYS A 161 -39.29 -25.45 8.31
C LYS A 161 -38.72 -26.42 7.27
N ALA A 162 -39.22 -27.66 7.29
CA ALA A 162 -38.90 -28.69 6.30
C ALA A 162 -39.33 -28.26 4.89
N GLY A 163 -38.59 -28.69 3.87
CA GLY A 163 -38.84 -28.35 2.47
C GLY A 163 -38.40 -26.95 2.04
N HIS A 164 -37.91 -26.13 2.97
CA HIS A 164 -37.35 -24.82 2.68
C HIS A 164 -35.83 -24.87 2.50
N LYS A 165 -35.31 -23.91 1.72
CA LYS A 165 -33.89 -23.85 1.37
C LYS A 165 -33.07 -23.22 2.49
N HIS A 166 -31.86 -23.74 2.69
CA HIS A 166 -30.82 -23.16 3.50
C HIS A 166 -30.52 -21.75 3.01
N HIS A 167 -30.70 -20.78 3.91
CA HIS A 167 -30.47 -19.38 3.63
C HIS A 167 -29.29 -18.88 4.45
N LEU A 168 -28.10 -18.86 3.86
CA LEU A 168 -26.94 -18.29 4.53
C LEU A 168 -26.96 -16.75 4.47
N THR A 169 -27.51 -16.12 5.50
CA THR A 169 -27.45 -14.67 5.70
C THR A 169 -26.10 -14.24 6.28
N LYS A 170 -25.86 -12.92 6.39
CA LYS A 170 -24.64 -12.41 7.03
C LYS A 170 -24.58 -12.76 8.51
N ASP A 171 -25.70 -12.67 9.23
CA ASP A 171 -25.73 -12.94 10.65
C ASP A 171 -25.68 -14.45 10.94
N TYR A 172 -26.27 -15.28 10.07
CA TYR A 172 -26.04 -16.72 10.13
C TYR A 172 -24.57 -17.07 9.86
N LEU A 173 -23.91 -16.46 8.87
CA LEU A 173 -22.47 -16.68 8.66
C LEU A 173 -21.64 -16.27 9.90
N LYS A 174 -21.93 -15.13 10.53
CA LYS A 174 -21.26 -14.74 11.79
C LYS A 174 -21.51 -15.75 12.90
N HIS A 175 -22.73 -16.29 13.00
CA HIS A 175 -23.03 -17.36 13.96
C HIS A 175 -22.19 -18.61 13.69
N LEU A 176 -22.10 -19.06 12.43
CA LEU A 176 -21.28 -20.19 12.03
C LEU A 176 -19.80 -19.99 12.39
N GLN A 177 -19.28 -18.80 12.14
CA GLN A 177 -17.91 -18.42 12.48
C GLN A 177 -17.69 -18.40 14.00
N LYS A 178 -18.62 -17.80 14.75
CA LYS A 178 -18.56 -17.75 16.22
C LYS A 178 -18.64 -19.16 16.83
N SER A 179 -19.57 -20.00 16.39
CA SER A 179 -19.69 -21.38 16.86
C SER A 179 -18.38 -22.17 16.65
N LEU A 180 -17.68 -21.95 15.53
CA LEU A 180 -16.38 -22.59 15.29
C LEU A 180 -15.31 -22.07 16.24
N MET A 181 -15.25 -20.75 16.45
CA MET A 181 -14.31 -20.14 17.40
C MET A 181 -14.55 -20.64 18.82
N ASP A 182 -15.82 -20.72 19.26
CA ASP A 182 -16.18 -21.21 20.59
C ASP A 182 -15.75 -22.68 20.80
N ILE A 183 -15.91 -23.53 19.78
CA ILE A 183 -15.39 -24.92 19.80
C ILE A 183 -13.87 -24.93 19.89
N CYS A 184 -13.17 -24.17 19.05
CA CYS A 184 -11.72 -24.16 19.06
C CYS A 184 -11.15 -23.62 20.38
N MET A 185 -11.76 -22.58 20.96
CA MET A 185 -11.38 -22.08 22.29
C MET A 185 -11.62 -23.13 23.39
N ARG A 186 -12.78 -23.79 23.38
CA ARG A 186 -13.11 -24.86 24.34
C ARG A 186 -12.13 -26.04 24.27
N GLU A 187 -11.71 -26.38 23.06
CA GLU A 187 -10.81 -27.51 22.77
C GLU A 187 -9.32 -27.11 22.78
N ASN A 188 -9.00 -25.88 23.15
CA ASN A 188 -7.63 -25.34 23.16
C ASN A 188 -6.91 -25.49 21.80
N LEU A 189 -7.63 -25.25 20.71
CA LEU A 189 -7.10 -25.28 19.34
C LEU A 189 -6.71 -23.88 18.87
N ASN A 190 -5.74 -23.82 17.94
CA ASN A 190 -5.27 -22.58 17.36
C ASN A 190 -6.36 -21.87 16.54
N GLN A 191 -6.90 -20.78 17.07
CA GLN A 191 -7.99 -20.02 16.47
C GLN A 191 -7.53 -18.63 16.00
N ILE A 192 -8.08 -18.17 14.87
CA ILE A 192 -8.01 -16.77 14.42
C ILE A 192 -9.37 -16.11 14.60
N ASP A 193 -9.42 -14.79 14.80
CA ASP A 193 -10.69 -14.08 14.72
C ASP A 193 -11.28 -14.19 13.30
N LEU A 194 -12.41 -14.88 13.18
CA LEU A 194 -13.15 -15.08 11.93
C LEU A 194 -14.18 -13.97 11.66
N LEU A 195 -14.52 -13.17 12.66
CA LEU A 195 -15.52 -12.10 12.56
C LEU A 195 -14.91 -10.82 12.01
N SER A 196 -13.66 -10.53 12.39
CA SER A 196 -12.93 -9.37 11.88
C SER A 196 -12.39 -9.61 10.47
N PRO A 197 -12.38 -8.59 9.59
CA PRO A 197 -11.75 -8.74 8.28
C PRO A 197 -10.23 -8.93 8.41
N SER A 198 -9.65 -9.72 7.51
CA SER A 198 -8.22 -10.04 7.49
C SER A 198 -7.33 -8.79 7.34
N LEU A 199 -6.31 -8.69 8.20
CA LEU A 199 -5.25 -7.66 8.15
C LEU A 199 -4.58 -7.60 6.78
N SER A 200 -4.15 -8.76 6.28
CA SER A 200 -3.66 -8.96 4.92
C SER A 200 -4.58 -9.95 4.22
N LYS A 201 -5.14 -9.54 3.09
CA LYS A 201 -6.08 -10.32 2.31
C LYS A 201 -5.38 -10.92 1.09
N VAL A 202 -5.41 -12.24 1.02
CA VAL A 202 -4.98 -13.03 -0.14
C VAL A 202 -6.20 -13.77 -0.68
N SER A 203 -6.59 -13.51 -1.93
CA SER A 203 -7.70 -14.24 -2.54
C SER A 203 -7.25 -15.63 -3.00
N GLU A 204 -8.19 -16.58 -3.13
CA GLU A 204 -7.88 -17.92 -3.65
C GLU A 204 -7.20 -17.87 -5.03
N GLN A 205 -7.67 -16.99 -5.91
CA GLN A 205 -7.03 -16.73 -7.21
C GLN A 205 -5.59 -16.24 -7.08
N GLU A 206 -5.33 -15.37 -6.11
CA GLU A 206 -3.98 -14.83 -5.88
C GLU A 206 -3.06 -15.90 -5.29
N TYR A 207 -3.56 -16.71 -4.35
CA TYR A 207 -2.84 -17.86 -3.80
C TYR A 207 -2.38 -18.82 -4.90
N TYR A 208 -3.28 -19.22 -5.81
CA TYR A 208 -2.90 -20.08 -6.94
C TYR A 208 -2.01 -19.38 -7.95
N ALA A 209 -2.18 -18.07 -8.19
CA ALA A 209 -1.29 -17.31 -9.06
C ALA A 209 0.14 -17.27 -8.51
N LYS A 210 0.30 -17.04 -7.19
CA LYS A 210 1.59 -17.08 -6.52
C LYS A 210 2.28 -18.42 -6.72
N ARG A 211 1.54 -19.51 -6.51
CA ARG A 211 2.07 -20.87 -6.62
C ARG A 211 2.47 -21.24 -8.04
N ARG A 212 1.65 -20.94 -9.05
CA ARG A 212 2.01 -21.18 -10.45
C ARG A 212 3.23 -20.34 -10.86
N GLY A 213 3.27 -19.09 -10.42
CA GLY A 213 4.42 -18.21 -10.64
C GLY A 213 5.69 -18.76 -10.00
N GLN A 214 5.61 -19.30 -8.78
CA GLN A 214 6.73 -19.95 -8.10
C GLN A 214 7.23 -21.17 -8.87
N ILE A 215 6.34 -22.08 -9.29
CA ILE A 215 6.73 -23.26 -10.08
C ILE A 215 7.47 -22.85 -11.35
N ASN A 216 6.96 -21.86 -12.08
CA ASN A 216 7.61 -21.37 -13.30
C ASN A 216 8.96 -20.73 -13.00
N LEU A 217 9.07 -19.95 -11.92
CA LEU A 217 10.32 -19.33 -11.49
C LEU A 217 11.35 -20.39 -11.10
N ASP A 218 10.95 -21.43 -10.37
CA ASP A 218 11.83 -22.53 -9.95
C ASP A 218 12.34 -23.31 -11.17
N LEU A 219 11.48 -23.58 -12.16
CA LEU A 219 11.89 -24.19 -13.43
C LEU A 219 12.93 -23.34 -14.17
N THR A 220 12.67 -22.04 -14.33
CA THR A 220 13.64 -21.12 -14.96
C THR A 220 14.94 -21.02 -14.16
N ASN A 221 14.86 -21.02 -12.83
CA ASN A 221 16.04 -20.98 -11.97
C ASN A 221 16.87 -22.27 -12.06
N LEU A 222 16.22 -23.43 -12.22
CA LEU A 222 16.91 -24.70 -12.46
C LEU A 222 17.65 -24.70 -13.80
N GLU A 223 17.05 -24.15 -14.86
CA GLU A 223 17.72 -23.97 -16.16
C GLU A 223 18.95 -23.06 -16.03
N LEU A 224 18.79 -21.90 -15.36
CA LEU A 224 19.91 -20.96 -15.12
C LEU A 224 21.06 -21.61 -14.33
N LEU A 225 20.74 -22.40 -13.31
CA LEU A 225 21.75 -23.14 -12.54
C LEU A 225 22.44 -24.20 -13.39
N GLY A 226 21.71 -24.88 -14.29
CA GLY A 226 22.26 -25.81 -15.27
C GLY A 226 23.25 -25.15 -16.23
N ASP A 227 22.99 -23.89 -16.58
CA ASP A 227 23.86 -23.04 -17.41
C ASP A 227 24.98 -22.34 -16.62
N GLY A 228 25.10 -22.61 -15.31
CA GLY A 228 26.15 -22.05 -14.44
C GLY A 228 25.89 -20.62 -13.93
N PHE A 229 24.68 -20.10 -14.10
CA PHE A 229 24.28 -18.77 -13.60
C PHE A 229 23.58 -18.86 -12.24
N THR A 230 23.86 -17.90 -11.35
CA THR A 230 23.14 -17.76 -10.07
C THR A 230 21.85 -16.97 -10.24
N PRO A 231 20.67 -17.53 -9.90
CA PRO A 231 19.40 -16.82 -9.98
C PRO A 231 19.34 -15.57 -9.10
N ALA A 232 18.89 -14.44 -9.66
CA ALA A 232 18.74 -13.19 -8.94
C ALA A 232 17.52 -13.17 -7.98
N LYS A 233 16.49 -13.98 -8.26
CA LYS A 233 15.27 -14.08 -7.45
C LYS A 233 14.87 -15.54 -7.27
N THR A 234 14.64 -15.95 -6.03
CA THR A 234 14.23 -17.31 -5.67
C THR A 234 12.77 -17.40 -5.22
N THR A 235 12.14 -16.26 -4.92
CA THR A 235 10.75 -16.19 -4.46
C THR A 235 9.90 -15.37 -5.42
N PHE A 236 8.77 -15.95 -5.84
CA PHE A 236 7.79 -15.27 -6.66
C PHE A 236 6.84 -14.43 -5.80
N GLU A 237 6.72 -13.15 -6.12
CA GLU A 237 5.79 -12.22 -5.48
C GLU A 237 4.68 -11.84 -6.45
N THR A 238 3.43 -11.90 -5.97
CA THR A 238 2.31 -11.39 -6.76
C THR A 238 2.32 -9.87 -6.81
N GLU A 239 1.68 -9.28 -7.83
CA GLU A 239 1.53 -7.83 -7.92
C GLU A 239 0.89 -7.21 -6.68
N LYS A 240 -0.12 -7.88 -6.10
CA LYS A 240 -0.75 -7.41 -4.86
C LYS A 240 0.18 -7.53 -3.66
N GLU A 241 1.02 -8.56 -3.62
CA GLU A 241 2.03 -8.74 -2.58
C GLU A 241 3.10 -7.66 -2.63
N LYS A 242 3.61 -7.33 -3.82
CA LYS A 242 4.53 -6.18 -4.03
C LYS A 242 3.93 -4.88 -3.50
N ILE A 243 2.65 -4.63 -3.79
CA ILE A 243 1.95 -3.43 -3.31
C ILE A 243 1.79 -3.44 -1.80
N ARG A 244 1.42 -4.59 -1.19
CA ARG A 244 1.35 -4.71 0.28
C ARG A 244 2.71 -4.40 0.90
N ASN A 245 3.78 -5.00 0.38
CA ASN A 245 5.14 -4.80 0.87
C ASN A 245 5.55 -3.32 0.77
N ALA A 246 5.31 -2.68 -0.38
CA ALA A 246 5.58 -1.26 -0.58
C ALA A 246 4.79 -0.38 0.40
N ILE A 247 3.47 -0.61 0.56
CA ILE A 247 2.67 0.17 1.51
C ILE A 247 3.17 -0.02 2.94
N THR A 248 3.46 -1.26 3.35
CA THR A 248 3.95 -1.55 4.70
C THR A 248 5.29 -0.89 4.98
N ASP A 249 6.20 -0.85 4.02
CA ASP A 249 7.49 -0.17 4.13
C ASP A 249 7.30 1.35 4.30
N ILE A 250 6.59 2.00 3.36
CA ILE A 250 6.39 3.45 3.38
C ILE A 250 5.57 3.90 4.59
N ALA A 251 4.54 3.15 4.97
CA ALA A 251 3.61 3.55 6.02
C ALA A 251 4.27 3.63 7.39
N LYS A 252 5.29 2.81 7.66
CA LYS A 252 6.06 2.83 8.94
C LYS A 252 6.84 4.12 9.17
N ARG A 253 7.21 4.83 8.11
CA ARG A 253 8.07 6.03 8.16
C ARG A 253 7.34 7.32 7.81
N SER A 254 6.07 7.22 7.41
CA SER A 254 5.23 8.35 7.03
C SER A 254 4.52 8.93 8.25
N ALA A 255 4.61 10.26 8.43
CA ALA A 255 3.93 10.97 9.52
C ALA A 255 2.62 11.64 9.06
N SER A 256 2.38 11.70 7.75
CA SER A 256 1.16 12.24 7.16
C SER A 256 0.78 11.49 5.89
N PHE A 257 -0.46 11.68 5.44
CA PHE A 257 -0.92 11.13 4.15
C PHE A 257 -0.14 11.70 2.97
N MET A 258 0.26 12.98 3.04
CA MET A 258 1.04 13.63 1.98
C MET A 258 2.44 13.02 1.88
N ASP A 259 3.11 12.79 3.02
CA ASP A 259 4.41 12.11 3.06
C ASP A 259 4.30 10.72 2.47
N PHE A 260 3.28 9.97 2.90
CA PHE A 260 3.01 8.62 2.40
C PHE A 260 2.81 8.61 0.88
N GLN A 261 1.98 9.52 0.35
CA GLN A 261 1.72 9.62 -1.09
C GLN A 261 2.99 9.95 -1.89
N ASN A 262 3.81 10.87 -1.39
CA ASN A 262 5.03 11.29 -2.07
C ASN A 262 6.10 10.18 -2.05
N LEU A 263 6.34 9.57 -0.89
CA LEU A 263 7.34 8.51 -0.73
C LEU A 263 6.95 7.25 -1.51
N LEU A 264 5.68 6.86 -1.48
CA LEU A 264 5.18 5.69 -2.20
C LEU A 264 5.28 5.88 -3.73
N LYS A 265 5.06 7.10 -4.23
CA LYS A 265 5.25 7.43 -5.64
C LYS A 265 6.73 7.49 -6.02
N LEU A 266 7.58 8.06 -5.17
CA LEU A 266 9.00 8.26 -5.44
C LEU A 266 9.76 6.94 -5.48
N GLU A 267 9.58 6.07 -4.48
CA GLU A 267 10.39 4.87 -4.32
C GLU A 267 9.82 3.64 -5.02
N TYR A 268 8.49 3.52 -5.09
CA TYR A 268 7.83 2.35 -5.67
C TYR A 268 7.04 2.67 -6.93
N GLY A 269 6.96 3.94 -7.36
CA GLY A 269 6.18 4.32 -8.54
C GLY A 269 4.67 4.10 -8.40
N ILE A 270 4.16 3.98 -7.16
CA ILE A 270 2.74 3.69 -6.90
C ILE A 270 2.02 4.97 -6.51
N LEU A 271 0.98 5.32 -7.29
CA LEU A 271 0.10 6.45 -6.98
C LEU A 271 -1.03 6.02 -6.04
N VAL A 272 -1.20 6.72 -4.92
CA VAL A 272 -2.36 6.53 -4.02
C VAL A 272 -3.40 7.63 -4.26
N LYS A 273 -4.67 7.24 -4.23
CA LYS A 273 -5.82 8.15 -4.31
C LYS A 273 -6.73 7.92 -3.11
N ASP A 274 -7.08 8.99 -2.40
CA ASP A 274 -8.21 9.01 -1.46
C ASP A 274 -9.48 9.43 -2.20
N HIS A 275 -10.48 8.56 -2.25
CA HIS A 275 -11.76 8.86 -2.88
C HIS A 275 -12.91 8.13 -2.21
N ARG A 276 -13.94 8.88 -1.82
CA ARG A 276 -15.13 8.37 -1.09
C ARG A 276 -14.74 7.62 0.20
N GLY A 277 -13.77 8.16 0.94
CA GLY A 277 -13.30 7.59 2.21
C GLY A 277 -12.53 6.28 2.06
N ARG A 278 -11.88 6.05 0.90
CA ARG A 278 -11.16 4.82 0.61
C ARG A 278 -9.87 5.10 -0.14
N PHE A 279 -8.81 4.42 0.24
CA PHE A 279 -7.57 4.41 -0.51
C PHE A 279 -7.61 3.42 -1.66
N SER A 280 -7.04 3.84 -2.78
CA SER A 280 -6.81 2.99 -3.95
C SER A 280 -5.42 3.26 -4.52
N TYR A 281 -4.75 2.21 -4.99
CA TYR A 281 -3.34 2.23 -5.39
C TYR A 281 -3.18 1.90 -6.88
N LEU A 282 -2.35 2.65 -7.59
CA LEU A 282 -2.06 2.47 -9.01
C LEU A 282 -0.55 2.30 -9.22
N PRO A 283 -0.08 1.07 -9.44
CA PRO A 283 1.29 0.80 -9.89
C PRO A 283 1.54 1.36 -11.31
N ALA A 284 2.80 1.68 -11.63
CA ALA A 284 3.19 2.22 -12.93
C ALA A 284 2.79 1.32 -14.12
N ASP A 285 2.84 0.00 -13.94
CA ASP A 285 2.59 -0.99 -15.00
C ASP A 285 1.10 -1.31 -15.21
N ARG A 286 0.19 -0.50 -14.61
CA ARG A 286 -1.24 -0.81 -14.58
C ARG A 286 -2.10 0.41 -14.90
N GLU A 287 -3.17 0.19 -15.66
CA GLU A 287 -4.14 1.26 -16.02
C GLU A 287 -5.20 1.51 -14.95
N LYS A 288 -5.55 0.49 -14.16
CA LYS A 288 -6.67 0.53 -13.20
C LYS A 288 -6.21 0.44 -11.76
N PHE A 289 -6.78 1.29 -10.91
CA PHE A 289 -6.54 1.28 -9.47
C PHE A 289 -6.96 -0.03 -8.80
N ILE A 290 -6.20 -0.43 -7.77
CA ILE A 290 -6.50 -1.52 -6.86
C ILE A 290 -7.02 -0.92 -5.55
N SER A 291 -8.21 -1.34 -5.12
CA SER A 291 -8.79 -0.86 -3.86
C SER A 291 -8.10 -1.49 -2.65
N ALA A 292 -7.85 -0.70 -1.61
CA ALA A 292 -7.30 -1.16 -0.31
C ALA A 292 -8.03 -2.38 0.27
N ARG A 293 -9.37 -2.44 0.12
CA ARG A 293 -10.21 -3.56 0.55
C ARG A 293 -9.79 -4.92 -0.02
N THR A 294 -9.13 -4.93 -1.17
CA THR A 294 -8.63 -6.16 -1.80
C THR A 294 -7.27 -6.60 -1.27
N LEU A 295 -6.56 -5.71 -0.57
CA LEU A 295 -5.24 -5.93 0.04
C LEU A 295 -5.34 -6.30 1.52
N GLY A 296 -6.36 -5.81 2.24
CA GLY A 296 -6.61 -6.12 3.65
C GLY A 296 -6.77 -4.86 4.52
N THR A 297 -7.23 -5.03 5.77
CA THR A 297 -7.54 -3.89 6.66
C THR A 297 -6.33 -3.09 7.10
N SER A 298 -5.14 -3.69 7.11
CA SER A 298 -3.88 -2.97 7.37
C SER A 298 -3.54 -1.94 6.28
N PHE A 299 -4.21 -2.01 5.13
CA PHE A 299 -3.99 -1.13 3.98
C PHE A 299 -5.16 -0.16 3.75
N ASP A 300 -6.18 -0.23 4.60
CA ASP A 300 -7.34 0.65 4.56
C ASP A 300 -7.01 2.03 5.13
N ARG A 301 -7.80 3.03 4.70
CA ARG A 301 -7.59 4.44 5.04
C ARG A 301 -7.51 4.70 6.54
N GLU A 302 -8.45 4.15 7.31
CA GLU A 302 -8.52 4.39 8.76
C GLU A 302 -7.28 3.88 9.50
N HIS A 303 -6.84 2.66 9.18
CA HIS A 303 -5.66 2.07 9.79
C HIS A 303 -4.39 2.87 9.47
N LEU A 304 -4.21 3.25 8.19
CA LEU A 304 -3.03 4.00 7.76
C LEU A 304 -3.01 5.42 8.34
N LEU A 305 -4.15 6.10 8.41
CA LEU A 305 -4.21 7.43 9.04
C LEU A 305 -3.90 7.36 10.54
N LEU A 306 -4.38 6.34 11.25
CA LEU A 306 -4.04 6.13 12.66
C LEU A 306 -2.54 5.86 12.81
N LEU A 307 -1.96 5.03 11.94
CA LEU A 307 -0.52 4.76 11.94
C LEU A 307 0.29 6.04 11.73
N PHE A 308 -0.12 6.91 10.81
CA PHE A 308 0.56 8.19 10.58
C PHE A 308 0.50 9.10 11.80
N GLN A 309 -0.64 9.14 12.51
CA GLN A 309 -0.77 9.89 13.76
C GLN A 309 0.18 9.35 14.84
N CYS A 310 0.28 8.03 14.98
CA CYS A 310 1.24 7.40 15.91
C CYS A 310 2.68 7.78 15.54
N ASN A 311 3.05 7.69 14.27
CA ASN A 311 4.39 8.05 13.80
C ASN A 311 4.71 9.53 14.02
N ALA A 312 3.73 10.43 13.82
CA ALA A 312 3.88 11.86 14.09
C ALA A 312 4.10 12.11 15.59
N ALA A 313 3.30 11.50 16.46
CA ALA A 313 3.45 11.61 17.90
C ALA A 313 4.76 11.01 18.42
N GLU A 314 5.27 9.94 17.81
CA GLU A 314 6.58 9.39 18.14
C GLU A 314 7.73 10.31 17.73
N LYS A 315 7.65 10.94 16.55
CA LYS A 315 8.60 11.99 16.14
C LYS A 315 8.57 13.19 17.08
N GLU A 316 7.38 13.65 17.45
CA GLU A 316 7.21 14.72 18.44
C GLU A 316 7.77 14.31 19.81
N LYS A 317 7.52 13.09 20.29
CA LYS A 317 8.10 12.60 21.55
C LYS A 317 9.63 12.48 21.50
N GLN A 318 10.20 12.12 20.36
CA GLN A 318 11.65 12.12 20.17
C GLN A 318 12.21 13.55 20.19
N GLN A 319 11.50 14.52 19.61
CA GLN A 319 11.84 15.94 19.70
C GLN A 319 11.63 16.53 21.11
N CYS A 320 10.56 16.14 21.84
CA CYS A 320 10.26 16.59 23.20
C CYS A 320 11.07 15.87 24.29
N ARG A 321 11.86 14.83 23.99
CA ARG A 321 12.79 14.24 24.98
C ARG A 321 13.97 15.15 25.31
N VAL A 322 14.19 16.20 24.53
CA VAL A 322 15.12 17.29 24.84
C VAL A 322 14.29 18.49 25.33
N ASN A 323 13.82 18.44 26.57
CA ASN A 323 12.91 19.45 27.12
C ASN A 323 13.58 20.82 27.32
N ASP A 324 14.91 20.86 27.46
CA ASP A 324 15.73 22.07 27.38
C ASP A 324 16.77 21.87 26.26
N PRO A 325 16.90 22.77 25.26
CA PRO A 325 18.01 22.75 24.31
C PRO A 325 19.37 22.54 24.98
N MET A 326 19.54 23.00 26.22
CA MET A 326 20.75 22.82 27.01
C MET A 326 21.06 21.36 27.38
N ASP A 327 20.06 20.48 27.47
CA ASP A 327 20.27 19.05 27.73
C ASP A 327 21.08 18.40 26.59
N ALA A 328 20.93 18.89 25.36
CA ALA A 328 21.67 18.43 24.18
C ALA A 328 23.20 18.58 24.34
N LEU A 329 23.68 19.45 25.24
CA LEU A 329 25.11 19.60 25.51
C LEU A 329 25.66 18.49 26.41
N TYR A 330 24.81 17.83 27.19
CA TYR A 330 25.19 16.83 28.19
C TYR A 330 24.88 15.39 27.76
N ILE A 331 24.12 15.21 26.69
CA ILE A 331 23.88 13.91 26.06
C ILE A 331 25.16 13.43 25.38
N LYS A 332 25.65 12.24 25.74
CA LYS A 332 26.80 11.62 25.08
C LYS A 332 26.48 11.34 23.61
N SER A 333 27.34 11.81 22.72
CA SER A 333 27.25 11.57 21.28
C SER A 333 28.51 10.85 20.78
N ASN A 334 28.33 9.98 19.77
CA ASN A 334 29.44 9.31 19.08
C ASN A 334 29.91 10.07 17.83
N LEU A 335 29.25 11.19 17.49
CA LEU A 335 29.58 12.01 16.32
C LEU A 335 30.67 13.02 16.69
N ARG A 336 31.79 13.00 15.97
CA ARG A 336 32.97 13.82 16.30
C ARG A 336 32.67 15.32 16.26
N LEU A 337 31.93 15.81 15.26
CA LEU A 337 31.52 17.22 15.18
C LEU A 337 30.64 17.61 16.37
N VAL A 338 29.71 16.75 16.78
CA VAL A 338 28.83 17.00 17.93
C VAL A 338 29.65 17.09 19.22
N VAL A 339 30.58 16.15 19.45
CA VAL A 339 31.47 16.17 20.63
C VAL A 339 32.30 17.46 20.65
N ASN A 340 32.92 17.83 19.53
CA ASN A 340 33.69 19.07 19.43
C ASN A 340 32.82 20.30 19.74
N LEU A 341 31.61 20.39 19.16
CA LEU A 341 30.71 21.51 19.43
C LEU A 341 30.26 21.55 20.88
N GLN A 342 29.93 20.40 21.49
CA GLN A 342 29.59 20.31 22.91
C GLN A 342 30.74 20.80 23.80
N ASP A 343 31.98 20.41 23.51
CA ASP A 343 33.17 20.84 24.25
C ASP A 343 33.43 22.35 24.07
N CYS A 344 33.28 22.89 22.87
CA CYS A 344 33.35 24.33 22.60
C CYS A 344 32.30 25.10 23.40
N VAL A 345 31.04 24.63 23.41
CA VAL A 345 29.96 25.31 24.14
C VAL A 345 30.21 25.25 25.65
N LYS A 346 30.65 24.12 26.19
CA LYS A 346 31.00 23.96 27.62
C LYS A 346 32.19 24.83 28.04
N ALA A 347 33.23 24.88 27.22
CA ALA A 347 34.38 25.77 27.45
C ALA A 347 33.94 27.23 27.47
N GLN A 348 33.07 27.63 26.55
CA GLN A 348 32.48 28.97 26.52
C GLN A 348 31.59 29.26 27.72
N GLN A 349 30.84 28.28 28.27
CA GLN A 349 30.09 28.45 29.51
C GLN A 349 31.01 28.74 30.71
N SER A 350 32.15 28.04 30.82
CA SER A 350 33.12 28.28 31.90
C SER A 350 33.78 29.66 31.81
N TYR A 351 33.98 30.18 30.60
CA TYR A 351 34.47 31.54 30.33
C TYR A 351 33.37 32.61 30.51
N ALA A 352 32.12 32.29 30.17
CA ALA A 352 30.95 33.17 30.26
C ALA A 352 30.50 33.49 31.69
N TYR A 353 30.93 32.73 32.70
CA TYR A 353 30.71 33.14 34.10
C TYR A 353 31.47 34.44 34.44
N ALA A 354 32.48 34.83 33.63
CA ALA A 354 33.27 36.05 33.79
C ALA A 354 32.87 37.23 32.87
N GLN A 355 32.11 37.01 31.80
CA GLN A 355 31.59 38.05 30.89
C GLN A 355 30.13 37.77 30.52
N LYS A 356 29.25 38.76 30.65
CA LYS A 356 27.78 38.69 30.44
C LYS A 356 27.35 38.21 29.03
N VAL A 357 27.55 36.94 28.70
CA VAL A 357 26.99 36.32 27.49
C VAL A 357 25.48 36.16 27.68
N LYS A 358 24.69 36.53 26.65
CA LYS A 358 23.22 36.40 26.70
C LYS A 358 22.83 34.93 26.65
N ILE A 359 21.92 34.51 27.54
CA ILE A 359 21.34 33.15 27.59
C ILE A 359 20.82 32.70 26.22
N SER A 360 20.27 33.63 25.43
CA SER A 360 19.81 33.37 24.07
C SER A 360 20.90 32.92 23.10
N ASN A 361 22.17 33.29 23.31
CA ASN A 361 23.28 32.81 22.47
C ASN A 361 23.60 31.35 22.80
N LEU A 362 23.63 30.97 24.08
CA LEU A 362 23.86 29.59 24.50
C LEU A 362 22.75 28.66 24.01
N GLN A 363 21.49 29.10 24.06
CA GLN A 363 20.36 28.36 23.50
C GLN A 363 20.50 28.13 22.00
N LYS A 364 20.92 29.14 21.23
CA LYS A 364 21.17 28.99 19.78
C LYS A 364 22.29 27.99 19.49
N MET A 365 23.37 28.00 20.27
CA MET A 365 24.45 27.04 20.11
C MET A 365 23.97 25.62 20.43
N ALA A 366 23.18 25.45 21.49
CA ALA A 366 22.64 24.15 21.86
C ALA A 366 21.64 23.61 20.83
N GLN A 367 20.80 24.47 20.26
CA GLN A 367 19.94 24.12 19.09
C GLN A 367 20.77 23.71 17.87
N THR A 368 21.92 24.36 17.64
CA THR A 368 22.84 24.01 16.55
C THR A 368 23.44 22.62 16.77
N VAL A 369 23.85 22.29 18.01
CA VAL A 369 24.33 20.95 18.39
C VAL A 369 23.25 19.89 18.15
N LEU A 370 22.01 20.18 18.56
CA LEU A 370 20.87 19.28 18.36
C LEU A 370 20.61 19.00 16.87
N TYR A 371 20.58 20.05 16.05
CA TYR A 371 20.40 19.90 14.61
C TYR A 371 21.47 19.01 13.96
N VAL A 372 22.75 19.23 14.31
CA VAL A 372 23.88 18.44 13.79
C VAL A 372 23.76 16.98 14.24
N GLN A 373 23.32 16.74 15.47
CA GLN A 373 23.13 15.41 16.02
C GLN A 373 21.94 14.67 15.38
N GLU A 374 20.79 15.32 15.21
CA GLU A 374 19.59 14.74 14.57
C GLU A 374 19.84 14.35 13.12
N HIS A 375 20.61 15.16 12.38
CA HIS A 375 20.94 14.91 10.97
C HIS A 375 22.17 14.02 10.79
N GLY A 376 22.85 13.63 11.88
CA GLY A 376 23.94 12.66 11.83
C GLY A 376 25.22 13.18 11.18
N TYR A 377 25.47 14.49 11.18
CA TYR A 377 26.70 15.04 10.59
C TYR A 377 27.89 14.78 11.51
N ASP A 378 28.81 13.93 11.07
CA ASP A 378 29.98 13.51 11.86
C ASP A 378 31.17 14.49 11.80
N SER A 379 31.18 15.38 10.80
CA SER A 379 32.29 16.28 10.46
C SER A 379 31.77 17.56 9.80
N TYR A 380 32.55 18.64 9.88
CA TYR A 380 32.20 19.93 9.29
C TYR A 380 32.08 19.81 7.76
N GLU A 381 32.96 19.02 7.16
CA GLU A 381 32.98 18.74 5.73
C GLU A 381 31.67 18.10 5.26
N LYS A 382 31.12 17.12 6.00
CA LYS A 382 29.83 16.51 5.64
C LYS A 382 28.64 17.47 5.78
N LEU A 383 28.66 18.35 6.78
CA LEU A 383 27.66 19.40 6.92
C LEU A 383 27.74 20.40 5.75
N TYR A 384 28.95 20.78 5.36
CA TYR A 384 29.20 21.67 4.23
C TYR A 384 28.80 21.04 2.89
N GLU A 385 29.15 19.78 2.65
CA GLU A 385 28.72 19.01 1.47
C GLU A 385 27.19 18.92 1.37
N ALA A 386 26.50 18.72 2.50
CA ALA A 386 25.04 18.72 2.54
C ALA A 386 24.46 20.10 2.17
N ALA A 387 25.08 21.18 2.64
CA ALA A 387 24.67 22.54 2.29
C ALA A 387 24.90 22.87 0.82
N GLU A 388 26.06 22.52 0.25
CA GLU A 388 26.32 22.69 -1.19
C GLU A 388 25.33 21.89 -2.05
N SER A 389 25.02 20.66 -1.64
CA SER A 389 24.05 19.81 -2.31
C SER A 389 22.65 20.44 -2.31
N ILE A 390 22.22 21.01 -1.17
CA ILE A 390 20.94 21.72 -1.07
C ILE A 390 20.94 22.99 -1.92
N ASP A 391 22.02 23.76 -1.92
CA ASP A 391 22.14 24.98 -2.73
C ASP A 391 22.06 24.68 -4.23
N ARG A 392 22.77 23.64 -4.71
CA ARG A 392 22.69 23.17 -6.11
C ARG A 392 21.26 22.73 -6.49
N LYS A 393 20.57 22.02 -5.60
CA LYS A 393 19.17 21.60 -5.81
C LYS A 393 18.22 22.81 -5.84
N MET A 394 18.42 23.78 -4.96
CA MET A 394 17.66 25.03 -4.95
C MET A 394 17.87 25.82 -6.26
N ALA A 395 19.12 25.98 -6.71
CA ALA A 395 19.45 26.66 -7.95
C ALA A 395 18.82 25.97 -9.17
N THR A 396 18.87 24.65 -9.21
CA THR A 396 18.25 23.83 -10.27
C THR A 396 16.73 24.02 -10.27
N ALA A 397 16.07 23.89 -9.12
CA ALA A 397 14.62 24.07 -8.99
C ALA A 397 14.17 25.49 -9.40
N ARG A 398 14.96 26.51 -9.05
CA ARG A 398 14.73 27.90 -9.48
C ARG A 398 14.84 28.05 -11.01
N SER A 399 15.88 27.48 -11.61
CA SER A 399 16.10 27.50 -13.05
C SER A 399 14.93 26.83 -13.79
N ASP A 400 14.50 25.66 -13.31
CA ASP A 400 13.38 24.92 -13.87
C ASP A 400 12.06 25.68 -13.77
N ALA A 401 11.77 26.28 -12.62
CA ALA A 401 10.59 27.13 -12.45
C ALA A 401 10.62 28.29 -13.46
N LYS A 402 11.78 28.93 -13.63
CA LYS A 402 11.94 30.05 -14.57
C LYS A 402 11.79 29.62 -16.03
N LEU A 403 12.32 28.46 -16.39
CA LEU A 403 12.18 27.90 -17.73
C LEU A 403 10.70 27.63 -18.06
N THR A 404 9.92 27.13 -17.09
CA THR A 404 8.47 26.93 -17.28
C THR A 404 7.73 28.24 -17.47
N GLU A 405 8.10 29.31 -16.76
CA GLU A 405 7.51 30.64 -16.98
C GLU A 405 7.76 31.16 -18.40
N VAL A 406 8.99 30.97 -18.91
CA VAL A 406 9.34 31.39 -20.28
C VAL A 406 8.50 30.61 -21.30
N LYS A 407 8.34 29.29 -21.12
CA LYS A 407 7.47 28.46 -21.97
C LYS A 407 6.01 28.90 -21.88
N LEU A 408 5.50 29.15 -20.68
CA LEU A 408 4.13 29.62 -20.45
C LEU A 408 3.88 30.98 -21.12
N LYS A 409 4.86 31.89 -21.08
CA LYS A 409 4.79 33.18 -21.79
C LYS A 409 4.69 32.97 -23.30
N LYS A 410 5.53 32.10 -23.87
CA LYS A 410 5.50 31.76 -25.30
C LYS A 410 4.15 31.18 -25.72
N VAL A 411 3.61 30.22 -24.97
CA VAL A 411 2.30 29.61 -25.28
C VAL A 411 1.17 30.63 -25.16
N ASN A 412 1.20 31.55 -24.19
CA ASN A 412 0.22 32.63 -24.09
C ASN A 412 0.25 33.57 -25.31
N GLU A 413 1.44 33.93 -25.80
CA GLU A 413 1.61 34.74 -27.01
C GLU A 413 1.07 33.99 -28.25
N GLN A 414 1.33 32.69 -28.36
CA GLN A 414 0.78 31.85 -29.43
C GLN A 414 -0.74 31.76 -29.39
N ILE A 415 -1.35 31.56 -28.22
CA ILE A 415 -2.82 31.57 -28.05
C ILE A 415 -3.41 32.91 -28.48
N HIS A 416 -2.76 34.02 -28.10
CA HIS A 416 -3.21 35.36 -28.45
C HIS A 416 -3.23 35.58 -29.97
N HIS A 417 -2.08 35.37 -30.65
CA HIS A 417 -1.98 35.58 -32.09
C HIS A 417 -2.79 34.55 -32.90
N LEU A 418 -2.89 33.30 -32.45
CA LEU A 418 -3.71 32.29 -33.12
C LEU A 418 -5.21 32.62 -33.01
N GLY A 419 -5.67 33.07 -31.83
CA GLY A 419 -7.03 33.56 -31.63
C GLY A 419 -7.34 34.76 -32.52
N GLN A 420 -6.41 35.73 -32.60
CA GLN A 420 -6.51 36.90 -33.48
C GLN A 420 -6.57 36.52 -34.97
N TYR A 421 -5.75 35.55 -35.39
CA TYR A 421 -5.72 35.03 -36.75
C TYR A 421 -7.07 34.41 -37.15
N PHE A 422 -7.64 33.54 -36.31
CA PHE A 422 -8.91 32.89 -36.62
C PHE A 422 -10.11 33.85 -36.57
N SER A 423 -10.13 34.81 -35.64
CA SER A 423 -11.24 35.78 -35.54
C SER A 423 -11.30 36.75 -36.72
N THR A 424 -10.15 37.11 -37.30
CA THR A 424 -10.05 38.06 -38.42
C THR A 424 -9.96 37.40 -39.80
N LYS A 425 -9.86 36.06 -39.85
CA LYS A 425 -9.72 35.29 -41.11
C LYS A 425 -10.88 35.49 -42.10
N SER A 426 -12.13 35.56 -41.63
CA SER A 426 -13.29 35.77 -42.50
C SER A 426 -13.22 37.13 -43.20
N VAL A 427 -13.01 38.18 -42.41
CA VAL A 427 -12.88 39.57 -42.89
C VAL A 427 -11.73 39.70 -43.87
N TYR A 428 -10.59 39.06 -43.58
CA TYR A 428 -9.46 39.06 -44.51
C TYR A 428 -9.75 38.27 -45.80
N SER A 429 -10.48 37.16 -45.73
CA SER A 429 -10.91 36.42 -46.93
C SER A 429 -11.90 37.23 -47.78
N GLU A 430 -12.76 38.02 -47.17
CA GLU A 430 -13.69 38.93 -47.85
C GLU A 430 -12.94 40.10 -48.50
N PHE A 431 -11.94 40.66 -47.80
CA PHE A 431 -11.02 41.66 -48.36
C PHE A 431 -10.32 41.17 -49.63
N LEU A 432 -9.88 39.90 -49.67
CA LEU A 432 -9.25 39.32 -50.86
C LEU A 432 -10.20 39.22 -52.06
N LYS A 433 -11.49 39.01 -51.81
CA LYS A 433 -12.56 38.84 -52.82
C LYS A 433 -13.27 40.17 -53.17
N ALA A 434 -13.04 41.23 -52.40
CA ALA A 434 -13.73 42.50 -52.56
C ALA A 434 -13.37 43.17 -53.91
N PRO A 435 -14.37 43.67 -54.67
CA PRO A 435 -14.14 44.32 -55.96
C PRO A 435 -13.39 45.66 -55.82
N ASN A 436 -13.58 46.37 -54.69
CA ASN A 436 -12.83 47.60 -54.38
C ASN A 436 -12.07 47.46 -53.05
N LYS A 437 -10.84 46.96 -53.14
CA LYS A 437 -9.95 46.68 -52.00
C LYS A 437 -9.59 47.93 -51.19
N LYS A 438 -9.55 49.11 -51.82
CA LYS A 438 -9.15 50.36 -51.15
C LYS A 438 -10.19 50.82 -50.14
N ILE A 439 -11.48 50.80 -50.53
CA ILE A 439 -12.60 51.15 -49.65
C ILE A 439 -12.75 50.11 -48.55
N PHE A 440 -12.69 48.81 -48.90
CA PHE A 440 -12.79 47.72 -47.92
C PHE A 440 -11.70 47.79 -46.86
N ARG A 441 -10.46 48.12 -47.25
CA ARG A 441 -9.35 48.30 -46.29
C ARG A 441 -9.53 49.50 -45.37
N GLN A 442 -10.20 50.56 -45.82
CA GLN A 442 -10.51 51.72 -44.97
C GLN A 442 -11.62 51.40 -43.95
N THR A 443 -12.61 50.60 -44.34
CA THR A 443 -13.73 50.23 -43.45
C THR A 443 -13.34 49.16 -42.41
N HIS A 444 -12.49 48.19 -42.78
CA HIS A 444 -12.05 47.09 -41.91
C HIS A 444 -10.56 47.15 -41.57
N PHE A 445 -10.04 48.37 -41.40
CA PHE A 445 -8.60 48.63 -41.23
C PHE A 445 -8.02 47.84 -40.04
N ASP A 446 -8.70 47.89 -38.89
CA ASP A 446 -8.23 47.29 -37.64
C ASP A 446 -8.19 45.76 -37.72
N GLU A 447 -9.21 45.12 -38.32
CA GLU A 447 -9.26 43.68 -38.48
C GLU A 447 -8.21 43.17 -39.47
N ILE A 448 -7.96 43.91 -40.55
CA ILE A 448 -6.93 43.58 -41.54
C ILE A 448 -5.53 43.72 -40.91
N ALA A 449 -5.28 44.81 -40.18
CA ALA A 449 -4.01 45.02 -39.48
C ALA A 449 -3.74 43.90 -38.46
N LYS A 450 -4.75 43.54 -37.66
CA LYS A 450 -4.68 42.43 -36.69
C LYS A 450 -4.39 41.09 -37.36
N TYR A 451 -5.00 40.80 -38.51
CA TYR A 451 -4.73 39.58 -39.27
C TYR A 451 -3.28 39.53 -39.79
N GLU A 452 -2.80 40.63 -40.37
CA GLU A 452 -1.44 40.72 -40.93
C GLU A 452 -0.37 40.56 -39.84
N GLU A 453 -0.55 41.20 -38.69
CA GLU A 453 0.32 41.06 -37.51
C GLU A 453 0.35 39.61 -36.99
N ALA A 454 -0.82 39.02 -36.76
CA ALA A 454 -0.93 37.64 -36.27
C ALA A 454 -0.28 36.64 -37.23
N ARG A 455 -0.48 36.84 -38.54
CA ARG A 455 0.14 36.01 -39.59
C ARG A 455 1.66 36.15 -39.59
N GLN A 456 2.19 37.36 -39.40
CA GLN A 456 3.63 37.57 -39.33
C GLN A 456 4.25 36.90 -38.11
N PHE A 457 3.59 36.97 -36.95
CA PHE A 457 4.04 36.29 -35.73
C PHE A 457 4.03 34.76 -35.90
N LEU A 458 2.92 34.19 -36.37
CA LEU A 458 2.78 32.74 -36.56
C LEU A 458 3.77 32.17 -37.58
N LYS A 459 4.12 32.94 -38.63
CA LYS A 459 5.16 32.53 -39.60
C LYS A 459 6.57 32.42 -39.01
N ARG A 460 6.88 33.14 -37.93
CA ARG A 460 8.19 33.05 -37.26
C ARG A 460 8.34 31.74 -36.50
N ASP A 461 7.26 31.26 -35.88
CA ASP A 461 7.25 30.05 -35.05
C ASP A 461 6.87 28.77 -35.83
N PHE A 462 6.14 28.89 -36.95
CA PHE A 462 5.63 27.76 -37.74
C PHE A 462 5.95 27.92 -39.23
N LEU A 463 7.10 27.37 -39.65
CA LEU A 463 7.62 27.44 -41.04
C LEU A 463 6.73 26.73 -42.07
N ASP A 464 6.02 25.66 -41.68
CA ASP A 464 5.25 24.80 -42.58
C ASP A 464 3.74 25.14 -42.66
N GLU A 465 3.32 26.31 -42.16
CA GLU A 465 1.90 26.76 -42.06
C GLU A 465 0.94 25.76 -41.35
N LYS A 466 1.46 24.72 -40.70
CA LYS A 466 0.71 23.80 -39.84
C LYS A 466 0.61 24.38 -38.44
N PHE A 467 -0.49 25.08 -38.16
CA PHE A 467 -0.73 25.67 -36.85
C PHE A 467 -1.27 24.62 -35.85
N PRO A 468 -0.83 24.65 -34.58
CA PRO A 468 -1.44 23.88 -33.51
C PRO A 468 -2.93 24.21 -33.35
N SER A 469 -3.73 23.28 -32.84
CA SER A 469 -5.12 23.58 -32.51
C SER A 469 -5.22 24.49 -31.29
N MET A 470 -6.19 25.40 -31.26
CA MET A 470 -6.52 26.21 -30.08
C MET A 470 -6.82 25.34 -28.85
N LYS A 471 -7.36 24.13 -29.05
CA LYS A 471 -7.60 23.17 -27.97
C LYS A 471 -6.29 22.68 -27.36
N ASP A 472 -5.30 22.39 -28.19
CA ASP A 472 -4.02 21.83 -27.77
C ASP A 472 -3.18 22.88 -27.02
N LEU A 473 -3.12 24.11 -27.53
CA LEU A 473 -2.41 25.20 -26.84
C LEU A 473 -3.03 25.56 -25.49
N ARG A 474 -4.36 25.49 -25.36
CA ARG A 474 -5.05 25.70 -24.07
C ARG A 474 -4.74 24.58 -23.08
N ALA A 475 -4.74 23.33 -23.53
CA ALA A 475 -4.35 22.19 -22.71
C ALA A 475 -2.87 22.29 -22.27
N GLU A 476 -1.97 22.70 -23.18
CA GLU A 476 -0.56 22.93 -22.87
C GLU A 476 -0.38 24.07 -21.86
N LYS A 477 -1.14 25.17 -22.00
CA LYS A 477 -1.15 26.26 -21.01
C LYS A 477 -1.57 25.77 -19.63
N GLU A 478 -2.67 25.03 -19.52
CA GLU A 478 -3.14 24.47 -18.25
C GLU A 478 -2.09 23.56 -17.62
N LEU A 479 -1.47 22.68 -18.41
CA LEU A 479 -0.38 21.82 -17.95
C LEU A 479 0.83 22.63 -17.47
N LEU A 480 1.25 23.66 -18.21
CA LEU A 480 2.36 24.54 -17.85
C LEU A 480 2.07 25.35 -16.58
N MET A 481 0.82 25.78 -16.35
CA MET A 481 0.44 26.45 -15.09
C MET A 481 0.56 25.50 -13.90
N CYS A 482 -0.01 24.29 -13.98
CA CYS A 482 0.15 23.29 -12.92
C CYS A 482 1.62 22.93 -12.69
N THR A 483 2.41 22.79 -13.77
CA THR A 483 3.85 22.49 -13.70
C THR A 483 4.62 23.65 -13.06
N LYS A 484 4.25 24.90 -13.34
CA LYS A 484 4.86 26.10 -12.76
C LYS A 484 4.64 26.12 -11.25
N ASP A 485 3.41 25.90 -10.79
CA ASP A 485 3.08 25.91 -9.37
C ASP A 485 3.84 24.80 -8.62
N ALA A 486 3.85 23.57 -9.16
CA ALA A 486 4.61 22.45 -8.59
C ALA A 486 6.14 22.70 -8.54
N ARG A 487 6.70 23.35 -9.57
CA ARG A 487 8.13 23.73 -9.58
C ARG A 487 8.45 24.83 -8.57
N TYR A 488 7.56 25.79 -8.37
CA TYR A 488 7.72 26.81 -7.34
C TYR A 488 7.61 26.24 -5.93
N GLU A 489 6.71 25.30 -5.68
CA GLU A 489 6.64 24.58 -4.41
C GLU A 489 7.96 23.85 -4.12
N THR A 490 8.52 23.17 -5.14
CA THR A 490 9.84 22.52 -5.03
C THR A 490 10.96 23.52 -4.73
N TYR A 491 10.95 24.68 -5.38
CA TYR A 491 11.90 25.76 -5.09
C TYR A 491 11.74 26.30 -3.67
N HIS A 492 10.52 26.55 -3.21
CA HIS A 492 10.24 27.05 -1.86
C HIS A 492 10.73 26.07 -0.79
N TYR A 493 10.48 24.78 -0.98
CA TYR A 493 10.99 23.72 -0.11
C TYR A 493 12.52 23.76 0.02
N PHE A 494 13.25 23.83 -1.10
CA PHE A 494 14.72 23.88 -1.06
C PHE A 494 15.23 25.22 -0.53
N LYS A 495 14.51 26.33 -0.76
CA LYS A 495 14.86 27.64 -0.21
C LYS A 495 14.79 27.66 1.32
N GLU A 496 13.74 27.09 1.90
CA GLU A 496 13.58 27.00 3.36
C GLU A 496 14.69 26.16 3.98
N ARG A 497 14.92 24.95 3.45
CA ARG A 497 16.02 24.07 3.87
C ARG A 497 17.40 24.70 3.70
N ASN A 498 17.63 25.42 2.61
CA ASN A 498 18.89 26.14 2.40
C ASN A 498 19.08 27.23 3.46
N THR A 499 18.02 27.99 3.76
CA THR A 499 18.08 29.04 4.79
C THR A 499 18.41 28.44 6.17
N GLU A 500 17.80 27.31 6.50
CA GLU A 500 18.04 26.59 7.74
C GLU A 500 19.49 26.07 7.84
N ILE A 501 19.96 25.31 6.84
CA ILE A 501 21.31 24.70 6.89
C ILE A 501 22.42 25.75 6.82
N GLN A 502 22.22 26.86 6.10
CA GLN A 502 23.16 27.99 6.07
C GLN A 502 23.21 28.71 7.42
N THR A 503 22.06 28.81 8.12
CA THR A 503 22.04 29.34 9.49
C THR A 503 22.82 28.44 10.45
N VAL A 504 22.67 27.12 10.32
CA VAL A 504 23.42 26.13 11.11
C VAL A 504 24.91 26.23 10.82
N LEU A 505 25.32 26.30 9.55
CA LEU A 505 26.72 26.47 9.16
C LEU A 505 27.33 27.73 9.78
N ALA A 506 26.67 28.88 9.65
CA ALA A 506 27.15 30.13 10.23
C ALA A 506 27.28 30.05 11.77
N ASN A 507 26.35 29.35 12.44
CA ASN A 507 26.44 29.13 13.88
C ASN A 507 27.61 28.21 14.24
N VAL A 508 27.83 27.11 13.48
CA VAL A 508 28.97 26.20 13.67
C VAL A 508 30.29 26.95 13.48
N ASP A 509 30.42 27.76 12.43
CA ASP A 509 31.59 28.61 12.19
C ASP A 509 31.84 29.54 13.38
N SER A 510 30.80 30.24 13.84
CA SER A 510 30.91 31.14 14.98
C SER A 510 31.33 30.42 16.27
N ILE A 511 30.80 29.22 16.53
CA ILE A 511 31.16 28.41 17.70
C ILE A 511 32.65 28.02 17.65
N LEU A 512 33.13 27.57 16.49
CA LEU A 512 34.52 27.12 16.29
C LEU A 512 35.52 28.29 16.23
N GLU A 513 35.14 29.44 15.68
CA GLU A 513 36.00 30.63 15.64
C GLU A 513 36.22 31.23 17.04
N MET A 514 35.17 31.26 17.86
CA MET A 514 35.24 31.72 19.25
C MET A 514 36.19 30.88 20.10
N GLU A 515 36.23 29.55 19.88
CA GLU A 515 37.19 28.65 20.53
C GLU A 515 38.65 29.04 20.21
N LYS A 516 38.93 29.30 18.93
CA LYS A 516 40.28 29.70 18.47
C LYS A 516 40.73 31.04 19.07
N LEU A 517 39.81 31.99 19.28
CA LEU A 517 40.10 33.27 19.92
C LEU A 517 40.43 33.11 21.41
N GLN A 518 39.66 32.28 22.14
CA GLN A 518 39.89 32.02 23.56
C GLN A 518 41.23 31.31 23.80
N GLN A 519 41.59 30.34 22.97
CA GLN A 519 42.89 29.67 23.03
C GLN A 519 44.07 30.63 22.76
N ARG A 520 43.86 31.74 22.02
CA ARG A 520 44.88 32.77 21.79
C ARG A 520 45.03 33.72 22.97
N GLU A 521 43.95 34.09 23.65
CA GLU A 521 43.98 34.97 24.83
C GLU A 521 44.59 34.28 26.07
N GLN A 522 44.45 32.97 26.18
CA GLN A 522 45.04 32.18 27.28
C GLN A 522 46.53 31.85 27.09
N ARG A 523 47.16 32.22 25.97
CA ARG A 523 48.62 32.10 25.80
C ARG A 523 49.32 33.20 26.61
N PRO A 524 50.30 32.87 27.48
CA PRO A 524 51.01 33.88 28.25
C PRO A 524 51.73 34.85 27.31
N ARG A 525 51.51 36.18 27.47
CA ARG A 525 52.34 37.20 26.82
C ARG A 525 53.79 36.97 27.24
N ALA A 526 54.65 36.62 26.28
CA ALA A 526 56.08 36.45 26.52
C ALA A 526 56.63 37.74 27.17
N LYS A 527 57.18 37.61 28.39
CA LYS A 527 57.87 38.71 29.10
C LYS A 527 58.97 39.26 28.19
N LYS A 528 58.92 40.56 27.85
CA LYS A 528 60.07 41.28 27.31
C LYS A 528 61.22 41.13 28.31
N ARG A 529 62.31 40.48 27.92
CA ARG A 529 63.59 40.55 28.64
C ARG A 529 64.07 42.00 28.55
N SER A 530 64.00 42.76 29.65
CA SER A 530 64.83 43.94 29.79
C SER A 530 66.27 43.45 29.96
N TYR A 531 67.12 43.78 28.99
CA TYR A 531 68.56 43.78 29.17
C TYR A 531 68.89 44.83 30.23
N ASP A 532 69.45 44.38 31.35
CA ASP A 532 70.17 45.26 32.27
C ASP A 532 71.64 45.18 31.88
N MET A 533 72.20 46.31 31.48
CA MET A 533 73.60 46.50 31.10
C MET A 533 74.22 47.43 32.14
N SER A 534 75.11 46.88 33.00
CA SER A 534 76.16 47.57 33.79
C SER A 534 75.72 48.70 34.75
N LEU A 535 76.21 48.83 35.99
CA LEU A 535 77.52 48.53 36.60
C LEU A 535 77.35 48.61 38.12
#